data_AF-A0A949QBB1-F1
#
_entry.id   AF-A0A949QBB1-F1
#
_cell.length_a   1.000
_cell.length_b   1.000
_cell.length_c   1.000
_cell.angle_alpha   90.00
_cell.angle_beta   90.00
_cell.angle_gamma   90.00
#
_symmetry.space_group_name_H-M   'P 1'
#
loop_
_entity.id
_entity.type
_entity.pdbx_description
1 polymer ?
#
loop_
_entity_poly.entity_id
_entity_poly.type
_entity_poly.pdbx_seq_one_letter_code
_entity_poly.pdbx_strand_id
1 'polypeptide(L)' 'HKAVLRQRYLELIRDDRKPAKPPLDLRVHETVDVDGLYERRLISYAVEADERAHAFLAVPYRLSAPAPALVSLHGTYA' A
#
# COMPACT_ATOMS: atom_id res chain seq x y z
N HIS A 1 13.65 16.66 20.41
CA HIS A 1 12.92 17.33 19.31
C HIS A 1 12.06 16.37 18.47
N LYS A 2 12.58 15.29 17.86
CA LYS A 2 11.81 14.38 16.98
C LYS A 2 10.51 13.82 17.59
N ALA A 3 10.55 13.40 18.86
CA ALA A 3 9.36 12.84 19.54
C ALA A 3 8.20 13.84 19.62
N VAL A 4 8.50 15.11 19.96
CA VAL A 4 7.51 16.19 20.04
C VAL A 4 6.91 16.50 18.66
N LEU A 5 7.74 16.51 17.60
CA LEU A 5 7.25 16.72 16.23
C LEU A 5 6.33 15.58 15.77
N ARG A 6 6.69 14.33 16.08
CA ARG A 6 5.83 13.17 15.78
C ARG A 6 4.51 13.26 16.51
N GLN A 7 4.51 13.63 17.79
CA GLN A 7 3.29 13.79 18.58
C GLN A 7 2.37 14.84 17.93
N ARG A 8 2.87 16.04 17.67
CA ARG A 8 2.09 17.12 17.04
C ARG A 8 1.55 16.74 15.67
N TYR A 9 2.32 16.00 14.87
CA TYR A 9 1.87 15.50 13.57
C TYR A 9 0.68 14.53 13.72
N LEU A 10 0.75 13.58 14.66
CA LEU A 10 -0.33 12.63 14.91
C LEU A 10 -1.59 13.30 15.47
N GLU A 11 -1.41 14.30 16.35
CA GLU A 11 -2.51 15.14 16.85
C GLU A 11 -3.18 15.93 15.70
N LEU A 12 -2.38 16.50 14.80
CA LEU A 12 -2.88 17.25 13.64
C LEU A 12 -3.74 16.39 12.72
N ILE A 13 -3.30 15.17 12.40
CA ILE A 13 -4.06 14.24 11.55
C ILE A 13 -5.14 13.46 12.31
N ARG A 14 -5.30 13.71 13.63
CA ARG A 14 -6.27 13.04 14.50
C ARG A 14 -6.16 11.51 14.47
N ASP A 15 -4.93 10.99 14.61
CA ASP A 15 -4.66 9.55 14.60
C ASP A 15 -5.46 8.78 15.67
N ASP A 16 -5.86 9.46 16.75
CA ASP A 16 -6.72 8.91 17.81
C ASP A 16 -8.16 8.61 17.36
N ARG A 17 -8.59 9.15 16.22
CA ARG A 17 -9.95 8.99 15.66
C ARG A 17 -10.03 7.98 14.51
N LYS A 18 -8.92 7.35 14.14
CA LYS A 18 -8.93 6.35 13.05
C LYS A 18 -9.85 5.17 13.40
N PRO A 19 -10.59 4.63 12.42
CA PRO A 19 -11.36 3.41 12.62
C PRO A 19 -10.45 2.21 12.93
N ALA A 20 -11.07 1.13 13.41
CA ALA A 20 -10.35 -0.12 13.61
C ALA A 20 -9.79 -0.62 12.28
N LYS A 21 -8.49 -0.93 12.26
CA LYS A 21 -7.83 -1.45 11.06
C LYS A 21 -8.45 -2.80 10.66
N PRO A 22 -9.01 -2.95 9.46
CA PRO A 22 -9.55 -4.23 9.01
C PRO A 22 -8.42 -5.25 8.74
N PRO A 23 -8.72 -6.55 8.69
CA PRO A 23 -7.83 -7.54 8.11
C PRO A 23 -7.50 -7.18 6.65
N LEU A 24 -6.30 -7.53 6.17
CA LEU A 24 -5.81 -7.09 4.85
C LEU A 24 -6.76 -7.44 3.68
N ASP A 25 -7.44 -8.58 3.73
CA ASP A 25 -8.32 -9.12 2.66
C ASP A 25 -7.82 -8.76 1.24
N LEU A 26 -6.60 -9.18 0.91
CA LEU A 26 -5.98 -8.87 -0.37
C LEU A 26 -6.61 -9.71 -1.49
N ARG A 27 -6.99 -9.06 -2.57
CA ARG A 27 -7.52 -9.70 -3.78
C ARG A 27 -6.70 -9.31 -4.99
N VAL A 28 -6.34 -10.29 -5.80
CA VAL A 28 -5.70 -10.09 -7.11
C VAL A 28 -6.79 -10.14 -8.16
N HIS A 29 -6.90 -9.08 -8.95
CA HIS A 29 -7.91 -8.95 -10.01
C HIS A 29 -7.33 -9.27 -11.39
N GLU A 30 -6.07 -8.90 -11.60
CA GLU A 30 -5.35 -9.11 -12.85
C GLU A 30 -3.87 -9.40 -12.54
N THR A 31 -3.23 -10.17 -13.40
CA THR A 31 -1.77 -10.36 -13.41
C THR A 31 -1.28 -10.27 -14.84
N VAL A 32 -0.30 -9.41 -15.08
CA VAL A 32 0.28 -9.13 -16.40
C VAL A 32 1.78 -9.37 -16.35
N ASP A 33 2.31 -10.12 -17.32
CA ASP A 33 3.76 -10.20 -17.57
C ASP A 33 4.25 -8.88 -18.16
N VAL A 34 5.32 -8.33 -17.58
CA VAL A 34 5.98 -7.15 -18.13
C VAL A 34 7.36 -7.54 -18.60
N ASP A 35 7.46 -7.77 -19.92
CA ASP A 35 8.69 -8.06 -20.66
C ASP A 35 9.51 -9.24 -20.10
N GLY A 36 8.86 -10.21 -19.45
CA GLY A 36 9.54 -11.31 -18.76
C GLY A 36 10.42 -10.88 -17.56
N LEU A 37 10.31 -9.63 -17.11
CA LEU A 37 11.13 -9.05 -16.03
C LEU A 37 10.43 -9.17 -14.68
N TYR A 38 9.14 -8.83 -14.64
CA TYR A 38 8.32 -8.87 -13.44
C TYR A 38 6.86 -9.09 -13.81
N GLU A 39 6.07 -9.53 -12.84
CA GLU A 39 4.61 -9.51 -12.94
C GLU A 39 4.06 -8.21 -12.33
N ARG A 40 3.10 -7.58 -13.01
CA ARG A 40 2.30 -6.50 -12.46
C ARG A 40 0.91 -7.02 -12.12
N ARG A 41 0.54 -6.92 -10.85
CA ARG A 41 -0.78 -7.33 -10.36
C ARG A 41 -1.64 -6.10 -10.10
N LEU A 42 -2.87 -6.09 -10.63
CA LEU A 42 -3.90 -5.18 -10.13
C LEU A 42 -4.50 -5.80 -8.87
N ILE A 43 -4.31 -5.15 -7.73
CA ILE A 43 -4.78 -5.63 -6.43
C ILE A 43 -5.80 -4.69 -5.82
N SER A 44 -6.62 -5.23 -4.91
CA SER A 44 -7.35 -4.44 -3.92
C SER A 44 -7.19 -5.02 -2.53
N TYR A 45 -7.28 -4.18 -1.52
CA TYR A 45 -7.20 -4.57 -0.10
C TYR A 45 -8.12 -3.70 0.75
N ALA A 46 -8.58 -4.24 1.88
CA ALA A 46 -9.45 -3.49 2.78
C ALA A 46 -8.68 -2.36 3.48
N VAL A 47 -9.27 -1.16 3.50
CA VAL A 47 -8.72 0.02 4.19
C VAL A 47 -9.61 0.46 5.35
N GLU A 48 -10.92 0.30 5.19
CA GLU A 48 -11.93 0.38 6.25
C GLU A 48 -12.91 -0.80 6.14
N ALA A 49 -13.93 -0.89 6.99
CA ALA A 49 -14.81 -2.05 7.08
C ALA A 49 -15.56 -2.36 5.78
N ASP A 50 -15.89 -1.33 5.02
CA ASP A 50 -16.66 -1.36 3.77
C ASP A 50 -15.91 -0.71 2.60
N GLU A 51 -14.64 -0.34 2.79
CA GLU A 51 -13.84 0.36 1.79
C GLU A 51 -12.61 -0.46 1.36
N ARG A 52 -12.31 -0.40 0.05
CA ARG A 52 -11.14 -1.03 -0.54
C ARG A 52 -10.30 -0.04 -1.34
N ALA A 53 -9.01 0.00 -1.06
CA ALA A 53 -8.06 0.67 -1.94
C ALA A 53 -7.62 -0.25 -3.07
N HIS A 54 -7.29 0.34 -4.21
CA HIS A 54 -6.71 -0.34 -5.37
C HIS A 54 -5.27 0.11 -5.57
N ALA A 55 -4.42 -0.81 -6.03
CA ALA A 55 -3.02 -0.51 -6.33
C ALA A 55 -2.48 -1.47 -7.39
N PHE A 56 -1.41 -1.03 -8.07
CA PHE A 56 -0.55 -1.94 -8.81
C PHE A 56 0.58 -2.44 -7.90
N LEU A 57 0.81 -3.76 -7.92
CA LEU A 57 1.92 -4.42 -7.23
C LEU A 57 2.84 -5.05 -8.28
N ALA A 58 4.08 -4.59 -8.35
CA ALA A 58 5.11 -5.17 -9.20
C ALA A 58 5.96 -6.17 -8.39
N VAL A 59 6.09 -7.42 -8.88
CA VAL A 59 6.88 -8.48 -8.24
C VAL A 59 7.86 -9.07 -9.24
N PRO A 60 9.19 -8.96 -9.01
CA PRO A 60 10.18 -9.60 -9.87
C PRO A 60 10.12 -11.14 -9.80
N TYR A 61 10.23 -11.83 -10.93
CA TYR A 61 10.08 -13.30 -11.01
C TYR A 61 11.14 -14.10 -10.25
N ARG A 62 12.33 -13.54 -10.04
CA ARG A 62 13.50 -14.27 -9.51
C ARG A 62 13.82 -13.89 -8.06
N LEU A 63 12.80 -13.57 -7.28
CA LEU A 63 12.94 -13.39 -5.84
C LEU A 63 12.94 -14.76 -5.14
N SER A 64 14.07 -15.15 -4.55
CA SER A 64 14.22 -16.39 -3.77
C SER A 64 14.05 -16.19 -2.26
N ALA A 65 13.97 -14.93 -1.82
CA ALA A 65 13.84 -14.54 -0.43
C ALA A 65 13.10 -13.20 -0.32
N PRO A 66 12.60 -12.81 0.87
CA PRO A 66 12.07 -11.47 1.10
C PRO A 66 13.07 -10.41 0.65
N ALA A 67 12.61 -9.46 -0.15
CA ALA A 67 13.40 -8.36 -0.66
C ALA A 67 12.83 -7.02 -0.17
N PRO A 68 13.62 -5.93 -0.22
CA PRO A 68 13.12 -4.60 0.04
C PRO A 68 11.93 -4.27 -0.86
N ALA A 69 10.90 -3.66 -0.29
CA ALA A 69 9.75 -3.15 -1.02
C ALA A 69 9.78 -1.62 -1.07
N LEU A 70 9.24 -1.06 -2.15
CA LEU A 70 9.10 0.38 -2.34
C LEU A 70 7.63 0.73 -2.50
N VAL A 71 7.17 1.72 -1.74
CA VAL A 71 5.84 2.32 -1.91
C VAL A 71 6.02 3.54 -2.81
N SER A 72 5.44 3.48 -4.01
CA SER A 72 5.41 4.60 -4.95
C SER A 72 4.07 5.31 -4.86
N LEU A 73 4.06 6.53 -4.32
CA LEU A 73 2.89 7.40 -4.32
C LEU A 73 2.98 8.33 -5.52
N HIS A 74 1.99 8.30 -6.40
CA HIS A 74 1.89 9.26 -7.49
C HIS A 74 1.04 10.46 -7.06
N GLY A 75 1.41 11.64 -7.54
CA GLY A 75 0.51 12.79 -7.47
C GLY A 75 -0.68 12.59 -8.42
N THR A 76 -1.75 13.32 -8.18
CA THR A 76 -2.72 13.61 -9.23
C THR A 76 -2.11 14.62 -10.19
N TYR A 77 -2.08 14.26 -11.47
CA TYR A 77 -1.77 15.19 -12.55
C TYR A 77 -3.09 15.84 -13.00
N ALA A 78 -3.09 17.16 -13.19
CA ALA A 78 -4.23 17.92 -13.69
C ALA A 78 -4.40 17.76 -15.20
#